data_AF-A0A2I0WU03-F1
#
_entry.id   AF-A0A2I0WU03-F1
#
_cell.length_a   1.000
_cell.length_b   1.000
_cell.length_c   1.000
_cell.angle_alpha   90.00
_cell.angle_beta   90.00
_cell.angle_gamma   90.00
#
_symmetry.space_group_name_H-M   'P 1'
#
loop_
_entity.id
_entity.type
_entity.pdbx_description
1 polymer ?
#
loop_
_entity_poly.entity_id
_entity_poly.type
_entity_poly.pdbx_seq_one_letter_code
_entity_poly.pdbx_strand_id
1 'polypeptide(L)'
;MGRGRVELKRIENKINRQVTFAKRRNGLLKKAYELSILCDAEVALIIFSNRGKLYEFCSSSSMLKTLERYQKCNYEGPETNIISRETQSSQQEYLKLKARVEALQRSQRNLLGEDLGPLSSKELEHLERQLDASLKQIRSTRTQFMLDQLADLQRREQMLCEANKALKRRFEESNQTAHQQVWDPSSTHAVEYGRHPAQHHADVFYHPLECEPTLQIGYHSDITMAPTTATNVSNYMPPGWLV
;
A
#
# COMPACT_ATOMS: atom_id res chain seq x y z
N MET A 1 40.83 25.11 -46.34
CA MET A 1 41.92 25.85 -45.63
C MET A 1 41.89 25.45 -44.16
N GLY A 2 42.64 24.41 -43.77
CA GLY A 2 42.63 23.87 -42.40
C GLY A 2 43.57 24.64 -41.48
N ARG A 3 43.05 25.17 -40.36
CA ARG A 3 43.82 25.78 -39.28
C ARG A 3 44.60 24.71 -38.51
N GLY A 4 45.90 24.60 -38.75
CA GLY A 4 46.90 23.98 -37.85
C GLY A 4 46.72 22.51 -37.48
N ARG A 5 47.79 21.89 -36.97
CA ARG A 5 47.72 20.55 -36.37
C ARG A 5 47.09 20.66 -34.99
N VAL A 6 46.18 19.75 -34.65
CA VAL A 6 45.51 19.67 -33.34
C VAL A 6 45.92 18.38 -32.64
N GLU A 7 46.21 18.45 -31.34
CA GLU A 7 46.53 17.29 -30.51
C GLU A 7 45.31 16.35 -30.33
N LEU A 8 45.55 15.05 -30.29
CA LEU A 8 44.51 14.04 -30.00
C LEU A 8 44.26 13.94 -28.50
N LYS A 9 43.59 14.94 -27.94
CA LYS A 9 43.10 14.97 -26.56
C LYS A 9 41.68 15.54 -26.47
N ARG A 10 41.03 15.37 -25.32
CA ARG A 10 39.71 15.96 -25.07
C ARG A 10 39.79 17.48 -25.22
N ILE A 11 38.89 18.07 -26.00
CA ILE A 11 38.77 19.53 -26.12
C ILE A 11 38.05 20.03 -24.87
N GLU A 12 38.71 20.83 -24.03
CA GLU A 12 38.14 21.30 -22.77
C GLU A 12 37.02 22.34 -22.98
N ASN A 13 37.25 23.31 -23.86
CA ASN A 13 36.26 24.33 -24.18
C ASN A 13 34.99 23.70 -24.77
N LYS A 14 33.85 23.89 -24.08
CA LYS A 14 32.56 23.29 -24.41
C LYS A 14 32.04 23.70 -25.79
N ILE A 15 32.20 24.97 -26.18
CA ILE A 15 31.74 25.51 -27.47
C ILE A 15 32.56 24.90 -28.60
N ASN A 16 33.90 24.94 -28.48
CA ASN A 16 34.80 24.35 -29.48
C ASN A 16 34.59 22.84 -29.61
N ARG A 17 34.34 22.15 -28.50
CA ARG A 17 34.04 20.71 -28.50
C ARG A 17 32.73 20.41 -29.23
N GLN A 18 31.68 21.20 -29.03
CA GLN A 18 30.39 21.01 -29.72
C GLN A 18 30.50 21.25 -31.22
N VAL A 19 31.16 22.34 -31.64
CA VAL A 19 31.39 22.64 -33.06
C VAL A 19 32.26 21.56 -33.71
N THR A 20 33.32 21.13 -33.03
CA THR A 20 34.22 20.08 -33.52
C THR A 20 33.50 18.73 -33.60
N PHE A 21 32.69 18.37 -32.60
CA PHE A 21 31.87 17.16 -32.63
C PHE A 21 30.96 17.15 -33.85
N ALA A 22 30.21 18.23 -34.10
CA ALA A 22 29.31 18.31 -35.26
C ALA A 22 30.07 18.12 -36.58
N LYS A 23 31.21 18.80 -36.75
CA LYS A 23 32.04 18.69 -37.97
C LYS A 23 32.67 17.31 -38.13
N ARG A 24 33.29 16.76 -37.08
CA ARG A 24 33.96 15.45 -37.12
C ARG A 24 32.96 14.30 -37.27
N ARG A 25 31.82 14.35 -36.56
CA ARG A 25 30.72 13.39 -36.72
C ARG A 25 30.26 13.35 -38.17
N ASN A 26 29.96 14.51 -38.76
CA ASN A 26 29.53 14.58 -40.16
C ASN A 26 30.63 14.09 -41.12
N GLY A 27 31.90 14.43 -40.87
CA GLY A 27 33.02 13.92 -41.67
C GLY A 27 33.19 12.41 -41.58
N LEU A 28 33.01 11.84 -40.38
CA LEU A 28 33.08 10.39 -40.15
C LEU A 28 31.92 9.66 -40.83
N LEU A 29 30.70 10.21 -40.74
CA LEU A 29 29.53 9.69 -41.44
C LEU A 29 29.74 9.65 -42.95
N LYS A 30 30.30 10.72 -43.54
CA LYS A 30 30.64 10.75 -44.97
C LYS A 30 31.65 9.68 -45.35
N LYS A 31 32.70 9.50 -44.54
CA LYS A 31 33.70 8.44 -44.77
C LYS A 31 33.12 7.03 -44.65
N ALA A 32 32.24 6.80 -43.68
CA ALA A 32 31.55 5.52 -43.51
C ALA A 32 30.66 5.20 -44.73
N TYR A 33 29.95 6.22 -45.23
CA TYR A 33 29.16 6.11 -46.45
C TYR A 33 30.03 5.82 -47.68
N GLU A 34 31.09 6.60 -47.90
CA GLU A 34 32.05 6.37 -48.99
C GLU A 34 32.61 4.95 -48.97
N LEU A 35 33.03 4.46 -47.79
CA LEU A 35 33.56 3.10 -47.63
C LEU A 35 32.51 2.04 -47.99
N SER A 36 31.26 2.22 -47.55
CA SER A 36 30.20 1.26 -47.84
C SER A 36 29.92 1.13 -49.34
N ILE A 37 29.97 2.24 -50.08
CA ILE A 37 29.72 2.25 -51.52
C ILE A 37 30.94 1.78 -52.32
N LEU A 38 32.13 2.29 -51.99
CA LEU A 38 33.36 2.00 -52.76
C LEU A 38 33.82 0.56 -52.64
N CYS A 39 33.52 -0.10 -51.52
CA CYS A 39 34.02 -1.44 -51.21
C CYS A 39 32.91 -2.48 -51.04
N ASP A 40 31.65 -2.13 -51.33
CA ASP A 40 30.47 -2.98 -51.07
C ASP A 40 30.46 -3.57 -49.65
N ALA A 41 30.82 -2.73 -48.67
CA ALA A 41 30.96 -3.13 -47.28
C ALA A 41 29.73 -2.73 -46.48
N GLU A 42 29.24 -3.63 -45.63
CA GLU A 42 28.24 -3.28 -44.63
C GLU A 42 28.91 -2.51 -43.48
N VAL A 43 28.48 -1.27 -43.25
CA VAL A 43 29.07 -0.37 -42.26
C VAL A 43 27.97 0.16 -41.35
N ALA A 44 28.15 0.00 -40.04
CA ALA A 44 27.32 0.63 -39.01
C ALA A 44 28.18 1.50 -38.10
N LEU A 45 27.65 2.66 -37.71
CA LEU A 45 28.30 3.62 -36.83
C LEU A 45 27.29 4.12 -35.80
N ILE A 46 27.64 4.02 -34.52
CA ILE A 46 26.83 4.48 -33.38
C ILE A 46 27.66 5.48 -32.58
N ILE A 47 27.11 6.67 -32.33
CA ILE A 47 27.78 7.75 -31.60
C ILE A 47 26.84 8.31 -30.54
N PHE A 48 27.23 8.15 -29.28
CA PHE A 48 26.57 8.85 -28.17
C PHE A 48 27.32 10.15 -27.86
N SER A 49 26.60 11.26 -27.87
CA SER A 49 27.16 12.52 -27.36
C SER A 49 27.29 12.49 -25.84
N ASN A 50 28.05 13.42 -25.28
CA ASN A 50 28.17 13.59 -23.83
C ASN A 50 26.85 13.96 -23.13
N ARG A 51 25.79 14.31 -23.88
CA ARG A 51 24.44 14.55 -23.37
C ARG A 51 23.52 13.34 -23.53
N GLY A 52 24.06 12.18 -23.90
CA GLY A 52 23.30 10.94 -24.14
C GLY A 52 22.56 10.90 -25.48
N LYS A 53 22.58 11.97 -26.30
CA LYS A 53 21.93 11.96 -27.61
C LYS A 53 22.64 10.99 -28.56
N LEU A 54 21.86 10.07 -29.13
CA LEU A 54 22.26 9.10 -30.14
C LEU A 54 22.35 9.75 -31.53
N TYR A 55 23.42 9.42 -32.25
CA TYR A 55 23.58 9.66 -33.68
C TYR A 55 24.06 8.36 -34.31
N GLU A 56 23.37 7.90 -35.34
CA GLU A 56 23.66 6.62 -35.96
C GLU A 56 23.67 6.71 -37.48
N PHE A 57 24.38 5.77 -38.09
CA PHE A 57 24.39 5.55 -39.53
C PHE A 57 24.54 4.07 -39.81
N CYS A 58 23.76 3.58 -40.75
CA CYS A 58 23.84 2.22 -41.26
C CYS A 58 23.82 2.30 -42.79
N SER A 59 24.71 1.58 -43.46
CA SER A 59 24.65 1.43 -44.91
C SER A 59 23.53 0.48 -45.37
N SER A 60 23.06 -0.39 -44.48
CA SER A 60 21.94 -1.30 -44.73
C SER A 60 20.59 -0.64 -44.41
N SER A 61 19.49 -1.32 -44.79
CA SER A 61 18.13 -0.84 -44.50
C SER A 61 17.76 -0.84 -43.02
N SER A 62 18.53 -1.51 -42.15
CA SER A 62 18.24 -1.58 -40.72
C SER A 62 19.49 -1.77 -39.87
N MET A 63 19.72 -0.81 -38.97
CA MET A 63 20.74 -0.91 -37.92
C MET A 63 20.60 -2.20 -37.10
N LEU A 64 19.36 -2.63 -36.80
CA LEU A 64 19.11 -3.85 -36.05
C LEU A 64 19.65 -5.09 -36.77
N LYS A 65 19.49 -5.19 -38.10
CA LYS A 65 20.01 -6.32 -38.88
C LYS A 65 21.53 -6.38 -38.86
N THR A 66 22.19 -5.22 -38.98
CA THR A 66 23.65 -5.15 -38.92
C THR A 66 24.16 -5.52 -37.53
N LEU A 67 23.48 -5.08 -36.46
CA LEU A 67 23.80 -5.47 -35.09
C LEU A 67 23.57 -6.96 -34.84
N GLU A 68 22.48 -7.54 -35.35
CA GLU A 68 22.23 -8.99 -35.30
C GLU A 68 23.32 -9.79 -36.02
N ARG A 69 23.78 -9.31 -37.19
CA ARG A 69 24.89 -9.93 -37.93
C ARG A 69 26.21 -9.85 -37.16
N TYR A 70 26.53 -8.67 -36.61
CA TYR A 70 27.70 -8.49 -35.74
C TYR A 70 27.63 -9.43 -34.53
N GLN A 71 26.45 -9.55 -33.91
CA GLN A 71 26.22 -10.50 -32.83
C GLN A 71 26.44 -11.94 -33.31
N LYS A 72 25.91 -12.36 -34.46
CA LYS A 72 26.16 -13.72 -34.95
C LYS A 72 27.65 -14.01 -35.18
N CYS A 73 28.40 -13.06 -35.77
CA CYS A 73 29.81 -13.25 -36.08
C CYS A 73 30.76 -13.14 -34.87
N ASN A 74 30.42 -12.33 -33.86
CA ASN A 74 31.25 -12.15 -32.67
C ASN A 74 30.93 -13.19 -31.56
N TYR A 75 29.84 -13.96 -31.70
CA TYR A 75 29.29 -14.83 -30.65
C TYR A 75 29.39 -16.34 -30.95
N GLU A 76 30.19 -16.76 -31.93
CA GLU A 76 30.61 -18.18 -32.10
C GLU A 76 31.77 -18.59 -31.15
N GLY A 77 32.19 -17.72 -30.22
CA GLY A 77 33.24 -18.00 -29.23
C GLY A 77 32.73 -18.61 -27.90
N PRO A 78 33.53 -19.44 -27.19
CA PRO A 78 33.07 -20.26 -26.05
C PRO A 78 32.56 -19.49 -24.82
N GLU A 79 33.04 -18.27 -24.60
CA GLU A 79 32.90 -17.53 -23.34
C GLU A 79 31.50 -16.88 -23.14
N THR A 80 30.66 -16.80 -24.18
CA THR A 80 29.30 -16.20 -24.07
C THR A 80 28.19 -17.19 -23.80
N ASN A 81 28.47 -18.49 -23.76
CA ASN A 81 27.48 -19.52 -23.41
C ASN A 81 26.92 -19.32 -21.98
N ILE A 82 27.67 -18.63 -21.11
CA ILE A 82 27.30 -18.40 -19.71
C ILE A 82 26.38 -17.16 -19.58
N ILE A 83 26.79 -16.00 -20.12
CA ILE A 83 26.05 -14.72 -19.99
C ILE A 83 24.74 -14.72 -20.81
N SER A 84 24.75 -15.33 -22.00
CA SER A 84 23.53 -15.51 -22.82
C SER A 84 22.53 -16.45 -22.14
N ARG A 85 23.02 -17.55 -21.56
CA ARG A 85 22.19 -18.50 -20.80
C ARG A 85 21.63 -17.87 -19.52
N GLU A 86 22.40 -17.05 -18.83
CA GLU A 86 21.94 -16.33 -17.63
C GLU A 86 20.88 -15.26 -17.97
N THR A 87 21.07 -14.51 -19.05
CA THR A 87 20.08 -13.50 -19.48
C THR A 87 18.79 -14.15 -20.00
N GLN A 88 18.91 -15.22 -20.79
CA GLN A 88 17.75 -16.01 -21.24
C GLN A 88 17.05 -16.71 -20.07
N SER A 89 17.82 -17.25 -19.11
CA SER A 89 17.29 -17.84 -17.88
C SER A 89 16.53 -16.81 -17.06
N SER A 90 17.09 -15.61 -16.85
CA SER A 90 16.43 -14.51 -16.13
C SER A 90 15.13 -14.09 -16.81
N GLN A 91 15.12 -13.97 -18.14
CA GLN A 91 13.92 -13.65 -18.90
C GLN A 91 12.86 -14.76 -18.79
N GLN A 92 13.27 -16.03 -18.82
CA GLN A 92 12.38 -17.17 -18.66
C GLN A 92 11.77 -17.22 -17.24
N GLU A 93 12.57 -16.97 -16.21
CA GLU A 93 12.10 -16.88 -14.82
C GLU A 93 11.14 -15.70 -14.63
N TYR A 94 11.41 -14.56 -15.27
CA TYR A 94 10.48 -13.42 -15.29
C TYR A 94 9.14 -13.81 -15.93
N LEU A 95 9.14 -14.49 -17.07
CA LEU A 95 7.91 -14.93 -17.74
C LEU A 95 7.14 -15.95 -16.89
N LYS A 96 7.83 -16.89 -16.23
CA LYS A 96 7.21 -17.83 -15.28
C LYS A 96 6.57 -17.09 -14.11
N LEU A 97 7.28 -16.11 -13.53
CA LEU A 97 6.76 -15.32 -12.43
C LEU A 97 5.55 -14.49 -12.85
N LYS A 98 5.62 -13.83 -14.02
CA LYS A 98 4.51 -13.07 -14.58
C LYS A 98 3.27 -13.93 -14.77
N ALA A 99 3.41 -15.13 -15.35
CA ALA A 99 2.30 -16.06 -15.50
C ALA A 99 1.70 -16.48 -14.15
N ARG A 100 2.52 -16.68 -13.11
CA ARG A 100 2.04 -16.95 -11.74
C ARG A 100 1.27 -15.76 -11.16
N VAL A 101 1.76 -14.54 -11.34
CA VAL A 101 1.06 -13.32 -10.87
C VAL A 101 -0.29 -13.18 -11.57
N GLU A 102 -0.35 -13.36 -12.88
CA GLU A 102 -1.60 -13.29 -13.65
C GLU A 102 -2.58 -14.40 -13.25
N ALA A 103 -2.10 -15.60 -12.93
CA ALA A 103 -2.94 -16.68 -12.40
C ALA A 103 -3.48 -16.36 -11.00
N LEU A 104 -2.65 -15.81 -10.12
CA LEU A 104 -3.06 -15.38 -8.77
C LEU A 104 -4.08 -14.23 -8.83
N GLN A 105 -3.86 -13.24 -9.69
CA GLN A 105 -4.79 -12.14 -9.90
C GLN A 105 -6.14 -12.60 -10.45
N ARG A 106 -6.14 -13.57 -11.37
CA ARG A 106 -7.38 -14.22 -11.84
C ARG A 106 -8.09 -14.95 -10.69
N SER A 107 -7.35 -15.74 -9.92
CA SER A 107 -7.91 -16.44 -8.75
C SER A 107 -8.53 -15.48 -7.72
N GLN A 108 -7.87 -14.35 -7.45
CA GLN A 108 -8.38 -13.31 -6.56
C GLN A 108 -9.70 -12.73 -7.09
N ARG A 109 -9.78 -12.37 -8.38
CA ARG A 109 -11.01 -11.88 -9.00
C ARG A 109 -12.15 -12.89 -8.86
N ASN A 110 -11.87 -14.17 -9.13
CA ASN A 110 -12.86 -15.23 -8.95
C ASN A 110 -13.36 -15.30 -7.49
N LEU A 111 -12.45 -15.25 -6.50
CA LEU A 111 -12.81 -15.24 -5.08
C LEU A 111 -13.66 -14.02 -4.68
N LEU A 112 -13.55 -12.91 -5.40
CA LEU A 112 -14.38 -11.71 -5.23
C LEU A 112 -15.70 -11.77 -6.02
N GLY A 113 -15.95 -12.85 -6.75
CA GLY A 113 -17.14 -13.01 -7.59
C GLY A 113 -17.05 -12.33 -8.95
N GLU A 114 -15.84 -11.92 -9.37
CA GLU A 114 -15.58 -11.28 -10.66
C GLU A 114 -15.09 -12.30 -11.70
N ASP A 115 -15.31 -12.01 -12.99
CA ASP A 115 -14.80 -12.79 -14.13
C ASP A 115 -15.05 -14.30 -14.07
N LEU A 116 -16.23 -14.69 -13.58
CA LEU A 116 -16.61 -16.09 -13.38
C LEU A 116 -16.95 -16.86 -14.66
N GLY A 117 -17.20 -16.16 -15.77
CA GLY A 117 -17.65 -16.74 -17.04
C GLY A 117 -16.78 -17.88 -17.61
N PRO A 118 -15.44 -17.85 -17.48
CA PRO A 118 -14.58 -18.94 -17.95
C PRO A 118 -14.56 -20.19 -17.05
N LEU A 119 -15.15 -20.17 -15.86
CA LEU A 119 -15.15 -21.33 -14.95
C LEU A 119 -16.25 -22.31 -15.32
N SER A 120 -15.94 -23.61 -15.22
CA SER A 120 -16.95 -24.67 -15.31
C SER A 120 -17.83 -24.74 -14.07
N SER A 121 -18.98 -25.42 -14.18
CA SER A 121 -19.89 -25.62 -13.03
C SER A 121 -19.20 -26.27 -11.83
N LYS A 122 -18.35 -27.27 -12.06
CA LYS A 122 -17.58 -27.93 -11.00
C LYS A 122 -16.60 -27.00 -10.29
N GLU A 123 -15.97 -26.10 -11.04
CA GLU A 123 -15.03 -25.12 -10.48
C GLU A 123 -15.78 -24.05 -9.68
N LEU A 124 -16.97 -23.64 -10.12
CA LEU A 124 -17.84 -22.74 -9.37
C LEU A 124 -18.34 -23.37 -8.06
N GLU A 125 -18.80 -24.62 -8.10
CA GLU A 125 -19.20 -25.37 -6.89
C GLU A 125 -18.03 -25.56 -5.91
N HIS A 126 -16.81 -25.71 -6.42
CA HIS A 126 -15.62 -25.76 -5.58
C HIS A 126 -15.33 -24.41 -4.92
N LEU A 127 -15.38 -23.33 -5.70
CA LEU A 127 -15.16 -21.96 -5.24
C LEU A 127 -16.19 -21.55 -4.18
N GLU A 128 -17.46 -21.87 -4.40
CA GLU A 128 -18.54 -21.61 -3.45
C GLU A 128 -18.29 -22.32 -2.12
N ARG A 129 -17.98 -23.63 -2.15
CA ARG A 129 -17.67 -24.39 -0.93
C ARG A 129 -16.45 -23.84 -0.19
N GLN A 130 -15.43 -23.41 -0.92
CA GLN A 130 -14.24 -22.80 -0.33
C GLN A 130 -14.57 -21.46 0.36
N LEU A 131 -15.36 -20.61 -0.29
CA LEU A 131 -15.80 -19.32 0.28
C LEU A 131 -16.70 -19.51 1.50
N ASP A 132 -17.66 -20.44 1.44
CA ASP A 132 -18.56 -20.73 2.56
C ASP A 132 -17.79 -21.26 3.79
N ALA A 133 -16.87 -22.21 3.58
CA ALA A 133 -16.04 -22.75 4.67
C ALA A 133 -15.16 -21.68 5.31
N SER A 134 -14.46 -20.87 4.50
CA SER A 134 -13.59 -19.80 5.01
C SER A 134 -14.38 -18.69 5.70
N LEU A 135 -15.55 -18.32 5.17
CA LEU A 135 -16.43 -17.32 5.79
C LEU A 135 -16.96 -17.80 7.14
N LYS A 136 -17.37 -19.07 7.26
CA LYS A 136 -17.75 -19.68 8.53
C LYS A 136 -16.62 -19.62 9.55
N GLN A 137 -15.40 -19.96 9.14
CA GLN A 137 -14.22 -19.87 10.00
C GLN A 137 -13.95 -18.43 10.46
N ILE A 138 -13.94 -17.46 9.54
CA ILE A 138 -13.72 -16.04 9.87
C ILE A 138 -14.76 -15.54 10.87
N ARG A 139 -16.04 -15.85 10.64
CA ARG A 139 -17.14 -15.46 11.55
C ARG A 139 -16.98 -16.08 12.93
N SER A 140 -16.64 -17.37 13.00
CA SER A 140 -16.38 -18.09 14.25
C SER A 140 -15.22 -17.44 15.01
N THR A 141 -14.07 -17.26 14.37
CA THR A 141 -12.89 -16.62 14.99
C THR A 141 -13.18 -15.21 15.47
N ARG A 142 -13.89 -14.39 14.66
CA ARG A 142 -14.27 -13.03 15.05
C ARG A 142 -15.19 -13.03 16.26
N THR A 143 -16.17 -13.94 16.30
CA THR A 143 -17.11 -14.06 17.41
C THR A 143 -16.38 -14.48 18.68
N GLN A 144 -15.52 -15.50 18.59
CA GLN A 144 -14.71 -15.96 19.72
C GLN A 144 -13.85 -14.82 20.28
N PHE A 145 -13.16 -14.08 19.41
CA PHE A 145 -12.35 -12.95 19.82
C PHE A 145 -13.16 -11.85 20.56
N MET A 146 -14.37 -11.54 20.09
CA MET A 146 -15.24 -10.57 20.76
C MET A 146 -15.70 -11.08 22.14
N LEU A 147 -16.00 -12.38 22.28
CA LEU A 147 -16.36 -12.99 23.56
C LEU A 147 -15.18 -12.96 24.55
N ASP A 148 -13.98 -13.27 24.08
CA ASP A 148 -12.77 -13.23 24.90
C ASP A 148 -12.50 -11.79 25.41
N GLN A 149 -12.65 -10.78 24.55
CA GLN A 149 -12.56 -9.38 24.96
C GLN A 149 -13.61 -8.98 26.00
N LEU A 150 -14.85 -9.42 25.80
CA LEU A 150 -15.94 -9.15 26.74
C LEU A 150 -15.63 -9.73 28.12
N ALA A 151 -15.17 -10.99 28.17
CA ALA A 151 -14.81 -11.67 29.41
C ALA A 151 -13.64 -10.97 30.13
N ASP A 152 -12.64 -10.51 29.38
CA ASP A 152 -11.51 -9.76 29.94
C ASP A 152 -11.93 -8.41 30.51
N LEU A 153 -12.83 -7.69 29.82
CA LEU A 153 -13.36 -6.41 30.30
C LEU A 153 -14.22 -6.59 31.56
N GLN A 154 -15.10 -7.60 31.59
CA GLN A 154 -15.90 -7.94 32.77
C GLN A 154 -15.02 -8.27 33.98
N ARG A 155 -13.92 -9.03 33.77
CA ARG A 155 -12.96 -9.32 34.85
C ARG A 155 -12.29 -8.05 35.37
N ARG A 156 -11.91 -7.13 34.49
CA ARG A 156 -11.32 -5.84 34.89
C ARG A 156 -12.31 -4.96 35.64
N GLU A 157 -13.55 -4.89 35.18
CA GLU A 157 -14.62 -4.17 35.85
C GLU A 157 -14.82 -4.70 37.28
N GLN A 158 -14.88 -6.02 37.45
CA GLN A 158 -15.02 -6.63 38.77
C GLN A 158 -13.84 -6.26 39.70
N MET A 159 -12.60 -6.38 39.23
CA MET A 159 -11.42 -6.01 40.01
C MET A 159 -11.44 -4.53 40.42
N LEU A 160 -11.83 -3.64 39.51
CA LEU A 160 -11.93 -2.20 39.80
C LEU A 160 -13.06 -1.89 40.79
N CYS A 161 -14.19 -2.58 40.67
CA CYS A 161 -15.30 -2.47 41.62
C CYS A 161 -14.87 -2.91 43.03
N GLU A 162 -14.16 -4.03 43.16
CA GLU A 162 -13.65 -4.52 44.43
C GLU A 162 -12.61 -3.57 45.04
N ALA A 163 -11.66 -3.07 44.23
CA ALA A 163 -10.67 -2.08 44.66
C ALA A 163 -11.34 -0.76 45.12
N ASN A 164 -12.31 -0.25 44.37
CA ASN A 164 -13.07 0.94 44.74
C ASN A 164 -13.86 0.75 46.04
N LYS A 165 -14.50 -0.42 46.24
CA LYS A 165 -15.17 -0.76 47.51
C LYS A 165 -14.19 -0.80 48.69
N ALA A 166 -12.99 -1.33 48.49
CA ALA A 166 -11.95 -1.32 49.53
C ALA A 166 -11.48 0.10 49.86
N LEU A 167 -11.25 0.94 48.85
CA LEU A 167 -10.85 2.34 49.04
C LEU A 167 -11.93 3.17 49.76
N LYS A 168 -13.21 2.97 49.42
CA LYS A 168 -14.33 3.64 50.12
C LYS A 168 -14.35 3.30 51.61
N ARG A 169 -14.22 2.00 51.96
CA ARG A 169 -14.12 1.56 53.37
C ARG A 169 -12.93 2.19 54.09
N ARG A 170 -11.75 2.22 53.45
CA ARG A 170 -10.55 2.86 54.01
C ARG A 170 -10.74 4.36 54.25
N PHE A 171 -11.39 5.05 53.33
CA PHE A 171 -11.69 6.47 53.46
C PHE A 171 -12.65 6.74 54.63
N GLU A 172 -13.70 5.94 54.75
CA GLU A 172 -14.66 6.01 55.86
C GLU A 172 -13.98 5.73 57.22
N GLU A 173 -13.15 4.69 57.31
CA GLU A 173 -12.33 4.37 58.50
C GLU A 173 -11.39 5.54 58.87
N SER A 174 -10.70 6.13 57.88
CA SER A 174 -9.79 7.27 58.08
C SER A 174 -10.52 8.56 58.50
N ASN A 175 -11.73 8.78 58.01
CA ASN A 175 -12.52 9.96 58.36
C ASN A 175 -13.15 9.85 59.76
N GLN A 176 -13.56 8.63 60.15
CA GLN A 176 -14.02 8.34 61.52
C GLN A 176 -12.89 8.47 62.55
N THR A 177 -11.68 8.03 62.22
CA THR A 177 -10.50 8.21 63.09
C THR A 177 -10.04 9.67 63.18
N ALA A 178 -10.13 10.44 62.09
CA ALA A 178 -9.88 11.89 62.13
C ALA A 178 -10.92 12.63 63.01
N HIS A 179 -12.19 12.22 62.96
CA HIS A 179 -13.23 12.79 63.85
C HIS A 179 -13.03 12.41 65.33
N GLN A 180 -12.45 11.24 65.64
CA GLN A 180 -12.10 10.86 67.02
C GLN A 180 -10.88 11.61 67.56
N GLN A 181 -9.88 11.97 66.73
CA GLN A 181 -8.73 12.77 67.18
C GLN A 181 -9.04 14.25 67.45
N VAL A 182 -10.15 14.80 66.92
CA VAL A 182 -10.58 16.18 67.23
C VAL A 182 -11.29 16.28 68.60
N TRP A 183 -11.63 15.16 69.24
CA TRP A 183 -12.33 15.10 70.53
C TRP A 183 -11.39 14.69 71.69
N ASP A 184 -10.15 15.21 71.71
CA ASP A 184 -9.30 15.13 72.90
C ASP A 184 -9.41 16.45 73.70
N PRO A 185 -10.12 16.51 74.86
CA PRO A 185 -10.44 17.77 75.56
C PRO A 185 -9.27 18.40 76.32
N SER A 186 -8.03 18.01 76.06
CA SER A 186 -6.88 18.37 76.90
C SER A 186 -5.78 19.10 76.12
N SER A 187 -6.13 20.19 75.45
CA SER A 187 -5.15 21.28 75.19
C SER A 187 -5.86 22.63 75.04
N THR A 188 -5.98 23.34 76.15
CA THR A 188 -6.21 24.79 76.16
C THR A 188 -5.01 25.47 75.50
N HIS A 189 -5.16 25.97 74.26
CA HIS A 189 -5.08 27.40 73.94
C HIS A 189 -5.12 27.66 72.42
N ALA A 190 -6.14 28.46 72.05
CA ALA A 190 -6.10 29.57 71.12
C ALA A 190 -6.46 29.37 69.62
N VAL A 191 -7.41 30.23 69.23
CA VAL A 191 -7.72 30.82 67.91
C VAL A 191 -8.71 30.08 67.00
N GLU A 192 -9.97 30.39 67.26
CA GLU A 192 -11.07 30.62 66.32
C GLU A 192 -10.65 30.93 64.86
N TYR A 193 -11.14 30.13 63.91
CA TYR A 193 -11.67 30.61 62.63
C TYR A 193 -12.76 29.65 62.14
N GLY A 194 -13.92 30.21 61.84
CA GLY A 194 -15.14 29.46 61.55
C GLY A 194 -15.13 28.66 60.24
N ARG A 195 -16.01 27.66 60.19
CA ARG A 195 -16.64 27.17 58.96
C ARG A 195 -18.04 26.65 59.25
N HIS A 196 -18.98 27.16 58.46
CA HIS A 196 -20.37 26.75 58.39
C HIS A 196 -20.54 25.24 58.10
N PRO A 197 -21.63 24.59 58.53
CA PRO A 197 -21.96 23.25 58.06
C PRO A 197 -22.49 23.34 56.63
N ALA A 198 -21.74 22.82 55.66
CA ALA A 198 -22.25 22.56 54.33
C ALA A 198 -23.11 21.28 54.39
N GLN A 199 -24.37 21.44 53.98
CA GLN A 199 -25.38 20.39 53.92
C GLN A 199 -24.91 19.17 53.11
N HIS A 200 -25.28 17.99 53.61
CA HIS A 200 -25.21 16.71 52.91
C HIS A 200 -26.05 16.77 51.61
N HIS A 201 -25.38 16.82 50.47
CA HIS A 201 -25.95 16.47 49.17
C HIS A 201 -24.88 15.71 48.36
N ALA A 202 -24.74 14.41 48.64
CA ALA A 202 -23.90 13.50 47.84
C ALA A 202 -24.69 12.27 47.39
N ASP A 203 -26.00 12.44 47.13
CA ASP A 203 -26.91 11.32 46.88
C ASP A 203 -27.56 11.33 45.48
N VAL A 204 -26.92 11.92 44.46
CA VAL A 204 -27.53 12.00 43.11
C VAL A 204 -26.55 11.77 41.96
N PHE A 205 -25.56 10.88 42.06
CA PHE A 205 -24.71 10.60 40.88
C PHE A 205 -24.36 9.16 40.55
N TYR A 206 -24.97 8.16 41.20
CA TYR A 206 -24.85 6.78 40.75
C TYR A 206 -26.20 6.08 40.79
N HIS A 207 -26.89 6.06 39.64
CA HIS A 207 -27.87 5.01 39.36
C HIS A 207 -27.09 3.73 39.00
N PRO A 208 -27.31 2.60 39.69
CA PRO A 208 -26.88 1.30 39.19
C PRO A 208 -27.66 1.02 37.90
N LEU A 209 -26.98 0.92 36.77
CA LEU A 209 -27.61 0.36 35.58
C LEU A 209 -27.70 -1.15 35.78
N GLU A 210 -28.90 -1.64 36.12
CA GLU A 210 -29.23 -3.03 35.88
C GLU A 210 -29.28 -3.25 34.37
N CYS A 211 -28.25 -3.90 33.82
CA CYS A 211 -28.24 -4.34 32.44
C CYS A 211 -29.24 -5.50 32.29
N GLU A 212 -30.47 -5.17 31.89
CA GLU A 212 -31.41 -6.14 31.32
C GLU A 212 -30.80 -6.78 30.06
N PRO A 213 -30.85 -8.12 29.90
CA PRO A 213 -30.30 -8.80 28.73
C PRO A 213 -31.24 -8.61 27.54
N THR A 214 -31.11 -7.50 26.81
CA THR A 214 -31.89 -7.31 25.57
C THR A 214 -31.16 -7.93 24.39
N LEU A 215 -31.21 -9.26 24.27
CA LEU A 215 -31.02 -9.92 22.98
C LEU A 215 -32.33 -9.83 22.20
N GLN A 216 -32.52 -8.75 21.45
CA GLN A 216 -33.45 -8.71 20.32
C GLN A 216 -32.67 -8.42 19.04
N ILE A 217 -32.09 -9.48 18.48
CA ILE A 217 -31.80 -9.53 17.04
C ILE A 217 -33.05 -10.11 16.40
N GLY A 218 -33.89 -9.20 15.88
CA GLY A 218 -35.13 -9.54 15.20
C GLY A 218 -34.87 -10.35 13.93
N TYR A 219 -35.62 -11.43 13.78
CA TYR A 219 -35.96 -12.01 12.49
C TYR A 219 -36.93 -11.05 11.80
N HIS A 220 -36.53 -10.44 10.68
CA HIS A 220 -37.49 -9.83 9.76
C HIS A 220 -38.03 -10.94 8.86
N SER A 221 -39.24 -11.39 9.16
CA SER A 221 -40.04 -12.23 8.26
C SER A 221 -40.72 -11.33 7.22
N ASP A 222 -40.70 -11.78 5.97
CA ASP A 222 -41.33 -11.14 4.82
C ASP A 222 -42.81 -10.82 5.07
N ILE A 223 -43.22 -9.58 4.75
CA ILE A 223 -44.61 -9.25 4.43
C ILE A 223 -44.61 -8.55 3.08
N THR A 224 -45.14 -9.27 2.09
CA THR A 224 -45.60 -8.77 0.80
C THR A 224 -46.78 -7.82 1.03
N MET A 225 -46.77 -6.61 0.45
CA MET A 225 -47.92 -5.94 -0.18
C MET A 225 -47.44 -4.66 -0.90
N ALA A 226 -47.70 -4.58 -2.20
CA ALA A 226 -47.68 -3.36 -3.02
C ALA A 226 -49.13 -2.83 -3.17
N PRO A 227 -49.39 -1.74 -3.92
CA PRO A 227 -48.70 -0.45 -4.05
C PRO A 227 -49.64 0.72 -3.69
N THR A 228 -49.12 1.91 -3.36
CA THR A 228 -49.90 3.15 -3.56
C THR A 228 -49.03 4.28 -4.11
N THR A 229 -49.58 4.89 -5.14
CA THR A 229 -49.14 6.03 -5.94
C THR A 229 -49.22 7.35 -5.17
N ALA A 230 -48.21 8.21 -5.27
CA ALA A 230 -48.39 9.66 -5.43
C ALA A 230 -47.07 10.36 -5.82
N THR A 231 -47.18 11.11 -6.90
CA THR A 231 -46.25 12.02 -7.58
C THR A 231 -45.93 13.30 -6.82
N ASN A 232 -44.68 13.79 -6.87
CA ASN A 232 -44.21 15.12 -7.36
C ASN A 232 -42.77 15.39 -6.84
N VAL A 233 -41.71 15.38 -7.66
CA VAL A 233 -41.17 16.42 -8.60
C VAL A 233 -40.22 17.43 -7.92
N SER A 234 -39.05 17.56 -8.56
CA SER A 234 -38.08 18.69 -8.54
C SER A 234 -37.22 18.85 -7.26
N ASN A 235 -35.91 19.14 -7.31
CA ASN A 235 -35.11 19.75 -8.36
C ASN A 235 -33.59 19.67 -8.04
N TYR A 236 -32.78 19.53 -9.10
CA TYR A 236 -31.45 20.14 -9.33
C TYR A 236 -30.18 19.54 -8.70
N MET A 237 -29.41 18.86 -9.57
CA MET A 237 -27.94 19.02 -9.68
C MET A 237 -27.60 20.39 -10.28
N PRO A 238 -26.39 20.93 -10.04
CA PRO A 238 -25.38 20.93 -11.11
C PRO A 238 -23.90 20.75 -10.64
N PRO A 239 -22.93 20.63 -11.59
CA PRO A 239 -21.68 19.87 -11.45
C PRO A 239 -20.38 20.68 -11.59
N GLY A 240 -19.25 20.01 -11.28
CA GLY A 240 -17.97 20.11 -12.01
C GLY A 240 -17.12 21.38 -11.82
N TRP A 241 -16.08 21.51 -12.66
CA TRP A 241 -14.90 22.42 -12.69
C TRP A 241 -13.63 21.72 -12.15
N LEU A 242 -12.87 20.94 -12.96
CA LEU A 242 -11.89 21.33 -14.01
C LEU A 242 -10.91 22.41 -13.58
N VAL A 243 -9.62 22.06 -13.44
CA VAL A 243 -8.52 22.36 -14.39
C VAL A 243 -7.50 21.22 -14.33
#